data_AF-A0A6G4JIT0-F1
#
_entry.id   AF-A0A6G4JIT0-F1
#
_cell.length_a   1.000
_cell.length_b   1.000
_cell.length_c   1.000
_cell.angle_alpha   90.00
_cell.angle_beta   90.00
_cell.angle_gamma   90.00
#
_symmetry.space_group_name_H-M   'P 1'
#
loop_
_entity.id
_entity.type
_entity.pdbx_description
1 polymer ?
#
loop_
_entity_poly.entity_id
_entity_poly.type
_entity_poly.pdbx_seq_one_letter_code
_entity_poly.pdbx_strand_id
1 'polypeptide(L)' 'MSKYNAKKVEYKGIVFDSKVECEYYQYLESNMNGTNYDHIEIQPKFELQPKFGKQRPITYIADFSLWKEGKLVEVIDV' A
#
# COMPACT_ATOMS: atom_id res chain seq x y z
N MET A 1 -15.96 -0.57 15.25
CA MET A 1 -16.77 -0.97 14.07
C MET A 1 -16.09 -0.40 12.83
N SER A 2 -15.61 -1.25 11.92
CA SER A 2 -15.09 -0.76 10.63
C SER A 2 -16.25 -0.17 9.83
N LYS A 3 -16.04 0.97 9.17
CA LYS A 3 -17.06 1.82 8.53
C LYS A 3 -17.87 1.07 7.44
N TYR A 4 -17.40 -0.11 7.01
CA TYR A 4 -18.00 -0.94 5.95
C TYR A 4 -18.13 -2.44 6.29
N ASN A 5 -18.01 -2.86 7.56
CA ASN A 5 -17.97 -4.29 7.93
C ASN A 5 -16.89 -5.10 7.16
N ALA A 6 -15.80 -4.43 6.80
CA ALA A 6 -14.66 -5.04 6.12
C ALA A 6 -14.06 -6.12 7.03
N LYS A 7 -13.99 -7.34 6.50
CA LYS A 7 -13.31 -8.45 7.16
C LYS A 7 -11.86 -8.42 6.72
N LYS A 8 -10.96 -8.46 7.70
CA LYS A 8 -9.54 -8.68 7.44
C LYS A 8 -9.38 -10.00 6.68
N VAL A 9 -8.55 -9.99 5.65
CA VAL A 9 -8.28 -11.17 4.81
C VAL A 9 -6.79 -11.45 4.88
N GLU A 10 -6.43 -12.72 5.06
CA GLU A 10 -5.04 -13.15 4.99
C GLU A 10 -4.76 -13.78 3.63
N TYR A 11 -3.70 -13.33 2.97
CA TYR A 11 -3.23 -13.92 1.72
C TYR A 11 -1.70 -14.00 1.73
N LYS A 12 -1.16 -15.22 1.53
CA LYS A 12 0.29 -15.50 1.58
C LYS A 12 0.99 -14.99 2.85
N GLY A 13 0.30 -14.97 3.98
CA GLY A 13 0.81 -14.47 5.27
C GLY A 13 0.75 -12.95 5.46
N ILE A 14 0.18 -12.22 4.49
CA ILE A 14 -0.08 -10.78 4.59
C ILE A 14 -1.55 -10.59 5.00
N VAL A 15 -1.80 -9.73 5.98
CA VAL A 15 -3.15 -9.39 6.44
C VAL A 15 -3.58 -8.07 5.82
N PHE A 16 -4.63 -8.11 5.00
CA PHE A 16 -5.30 -6.97 4.41
C PHE A 16 -6.49 -6.54 5.26
N ASP A 17 -6.82 -5.25 5.25
CA ASP A 17 -7.96 -4.71 5.99
C ASP A 17 -9.29 -4.95 5.28
N SER A 18 -9.24 -5.19 3.96
CA SER A 18 -10.41 -5.56 3.15
C SER A 18 -10.13 -6.66 2.12
N LYS A 19 -11.21 -7.27 1.63
CA LYS A 19 -11.16 -8.24 0.51
C LYS A 19 -10.71 -7.57 -0.80
N VAL A 20 -11.06 -6.29 -0.98
CA VAL A 20 -10.75 -5.54 -2.20
C VAL A 20 -9.25 -5.27 -2.29
N GLU A 21 -8.61 -4.85 -1.20
CA GLU A 21 -7.15 -4.73 -1.12
C GLU A 21 -6.45 -6.04 -1.46
N CYS A 22 -6.92 -7.16 -0.92
CA CYS A 22 -6.36 -8.48 -1.20
C CYS A 22 -6.47 -8.87 -2.68
N GLU A 23 -7.63 -8.63 -3.31
CA GLU A 23 -7.84 -8.88 -4.74
C GLU A 23 -6.97 -7.96 -5.60
N TYR A 24 -6.81 -6.70 -5.18
CA TYR A 24 -5.95 -5.74 -5.86
C TYR A 24 -4.47 -6.15 -5.79
N TYR A 25 -4.01 -6.62 -4.64
CA TYR A 25 -2.66 -7.17 -4.49
C TYR A 25 -2.41 -8.36 -5.43
N GLN A 26 -3.38 -9.27 -5.57
CA GLN A 26 -3.28 -10.40 -6.51
C GLN A 26 -3.19 -9.94 -7.98
N TYR A 27 -3.94 -8.89 -8.32
CA TYR A 27 -3.85 -8.26 -9.63
C TYR A 27 -2.45 -7.65 -9.85
N LEU A 28 -1.92 -6.91 -8.87
CA LEU A 28 -0.57 -6.35 -8.95
C LEU A 28 0.50 -7.45 -9.07
N GLU A 29 0.41 -8.52 -8.29
CA GLU A 29 1.35 -9.63 -8.39
C GLU A 29 1.31 -10.29 -9.78
N SER A 30 0.11 -10.47 -10.34
CA SER A 30 -0.06 -11.05 -11.68
C SER A 30 0.49 -10.16 -12.81
N ASN A 31 0.42 -8.84 -12.65
CA ASN A 31 0.93 -7.86 -13.64
C ASN A 31 2.42 -7.54 -13.48
N MET A 32 3.08 -8.02 -12.42
CA MET A 32 4.51 -7.80 -12.18
C MET A 32 5.40 -8.35 -13.29
N ASN A 33 4.94 -9.38 -14.00
CA ASN A 33 5.62 -9.93 -15.19
C ASN A 33 5.62 -8.96 -16.40
N GLY A 34 4.87 -7.85 -16.32
CA GLY A 34 4.72 -6.84 -17.35
C GLY A 34 5.62 -5.62 -17.15
N THR A 35 6.89 -5.77 -16.78
CA THR A 35 7.98 -4.74 -16.82
C THR A 35 7.79 -3.38 -16.12
N ASN A 36 6.61 -3.03 -15.60
CA ASN A 36 6.33 -1.68 -15.08
C ASN A 36 6.83 -1.49 -13.63
N TYR A 37 6.98 -2.58 -12.86
CA TYR A 37 7.51 -2.59 -11.50
C TYR A 37 8.09 -3.98 -11.18
N ASP A 38 9.07 -4.04 -10.28
CA ASP A 38 9.74 -5.25 -9.82
C ASP A 38 9.54 -5.51 -8.32
N HIS A 39 8.96 -4.55 -7.61
CA HIS A 39 8.70 -4.66 -6.18
C HIS A 39 7.39 -3.96 -5.82
N ILE A 40 6.60 -4.62 -4.97
CA ILE A 40 5.35 -4.11 -4.41
C ILE A 40 5.59 -3.99 -2.91
N GLU A 41 5.43 -2.78 -2.38
CA GLU A 41 5.48 -2.50 -0.96
C GLU A 41 4.05 -2.25 -0.45
N ILE A 42 3.70 -2.90 0.64
CA ILE A 42 2.33 -2.93 1.21
C ILE A 42 2.29 -2.01 2.43
N GLN A 43 1.27 -1.18 2.50
CA GLN A 43 1.10 -0.17 3.55
C GLN A 43 2.31 0.77 3.76
N PRO A 44 2.95 1.28 2.67
CA PRO A 44 4.09 2.19 2.78
C PRO A 44 3.70 3.47 3.51
N LYS A 45 4.59 3.95 4.37
CA LYS A 45 4.39 5.19 5.13
C LYS A 45 5.25 6.31 4.56
N PHE A 46 4.59 7.33 4.01
CA PHE A 46 5.21 8.53 3.47
C PHE A 46 5.13 9.67 4.49
N GLU A 47 6.27 10.28 4.80
CA GLU A 47 6.30 11.53 5.56
C GLU A 47 6.02 12.70 4.60
N LEU A 48 4.85 13.34 4.76
CA LEU A 48 4.48 14.51 3.95
C LEU A 48 5.04 15.79 4.55
N GLN A 49 5.04 15.87 5.88
CA GLN A 49 5.59 17.01 6.59
C GLN A 49 6.29 16.54 7.87
N PRO A 50 7.58 16.87 8.05
CA PRO A 50 8.29 16.57 9.28
C PRO A 50 7.68 17.35 10.45
N LYS A 51 7.96 16.87 11.67
CA LYS A 51 7.52 17.54 12.90
C LYS A 51 8.00 18.99 12.90
N PHE A 52 7.05 19.94 12.98
CA PHE A 52 7.36 21.36 13.02
C PHE A 52 6.90 21.99 14.34
N GLY A 53 7.86 22.43 15.17
CA GLY A 53 7.60 23.01 16.48
C GLY A 53 6.77 22.10 17.38
N LYS A 54 5.55 22.53 17.73
CA LYS A 54 4.59 21.76 18.54
C LYS A 54 3.66 20.85 17.71
N GLN A 55 3.66 20.96 16.38
CA GLN A 55 2.81 20.15 15.52
C GLN A 55 3.40 18.75 15.31
N ARG A 56 2.53 17.74 15.22
CA ARG A 56 2.94 16.36 14.93
C ARG A 56 3.28 16.21 13.45
N PRO A 57 4.17 15.28 13.08
CA PRO A 57 4.44 14.99 11.67
C PRO A 57 3.16 14.53 10.98
N ILE A 58 3.02 14.92 9.72
CA ILE A 58 1.91 14.50 8.87
C ILE A 58 2.44 13.36 8.00
N THR A 59 1.82 12.20 8.14
CA THR A 59 2.21 10.99 7.42
C THR A 59 1.02 10.47 6.64
N TYR A 60 1.25 10.09 5.40
CA TYR A 60 0.30 9.37 4.57
C TYR A 60 0.69 7.90 4.53
N ILE A 61 -0.29 7.02 4.67
CA ILE A 61 -0.11 5.57 4.55
C ILE A 61 -0.97 5.18 3.35
N ALA A 62 -0.33 4.76 2.27
CA ALA A 62 -1.03 4.23 1.09
C ALA A 62 -1.25 2.72 1.27
N ASP A 63 -2.07 2.08 0.44
CA ASP A 63 -2.23 0.62 0.49
C ASP A 63 -1.08 -0.10 -0.21
N PHE A 64 -0.67 0.42 -1.36
CA PHE A 64 0.40 -0.15 -2.17
C PHE A 64 1.32 0.93 -2.74
N SER A 65 2.60 0.61 -2.84
CA SER A 65 3.53 1.35 -3.69
C SER A 65 4.30 0.41 -4.61
N LEU A 66 4.42 0.82 -5.87
CA LEU A 66 5.07 0.09 -6.93
C LEU A 66 6.45 0.69 -7.17
N TRP A 67 7.45 -0.15 -7.12
CA TRP A 67 8.85 0.23 -7.27
C TRP A 67 9.45 -0.47 -8.49
N LYS A 68 10.36 0.22 -9.18
CA LYS A 68 11.14 -0.31 -10.30
C LYS A 68 12.58 0.14 -10.16
N GLU A 69 13.52 -0.81 -10.11
CA GLU A 69 14.95 -0.54 -9.96
C GLU A 69 15.25 0.40 -8.77
N GLY A 70 14.49 0.24 -7.68
CA GLY A 70 14.62 1.06 -6.47
C GLY A 70 14.03 2.48 -6.58
N LYS A 71 13.28 2.79 -7.64
CA LYS A 71 12.55 4.05 -7.80
C LYS A 71 11.06 3.82 -7.62
N LEU A 72 10.42 4.69 -6.84
CA LEU A 72 8.97 4.71 -6.71
C LEU A 72 8.35 5.14 -8.04
N VAL A 73 7.51 4.28 -8.60
CA VAL A 73 6.82 4.51 -9.87
C VAL A 73 5.39 4.96 -9.64
N GLU A 74 4.68 4.31 -8.72
CA GLU A 74 3.25 4.54 -8.50
C GLU A 74 2.85 4.27 -7.05
N VAL A 75 1.86 5.01 -6.56
CA VAL A 75 1.27 4.87 -5.22
C VAL A 75 -0.24 4.70 -5.38
N ILE A 76 -0.81 3.68 -4.74
CA ILE A 76 -2.20 3.26 -4.94
C ILE A 76 -2.91 3.15 -3.58
N ASP A 77 -4.17 3.61 -3.57
CA ASP A 77 -5.11 3.65 -2.44
C ASP A 77 -6.45 3.05 -2.92
N VAL A 78 -7.00 2.06 -2.22
CA VAL A 78 -8.06 1.14 -2.68
C VAL A 78 -9.34 1.23 -1.84
#